data_AF-A0A0V8E5C7-F1
#
_entry.id   AF-A0A0V8E5C7-F1
#
_cell.length_a   1.000
_cell.length_b   1.000
_cell.length_c   1.000
_cell.angle_alpha   90.00
_cell.angle_beta   90.00
_cell.angle_gamma   90.00
#
_symmetry.space_group_name_H-M   'P 1'
#
loop_
_entity.id
_entity.type
_entity.pdbx_description
1 polymer ?
#
loop_
_entity_poly.entity_id
_entity_poly.type
_entity_poly.pdbx_seq_one_letter_code
_entity_poly.pdbx_strand_id
1 'polypeptide(L)'
;MDLVKSGRNYTWKSHQGSFIISPEKNIFSWFSQGTDMRGKDSIALVQLIKGCSFKEALEFIAESKASVFKETAQAQKEFEYNLPEHSNFYFARQYLKEERGLSDDTIDFFLRQNVMALATNKNYQDGFTEPVIVFKNFDINGKMVGGARQGIFYNKRRHPEKGRMKRTLFRSDGTSGTWVDIGTKQQFKRSTPENPFKLIVFEAPIDMMSYYELHKEQLDNCRLVAMHGMNEAIISRNVLEALCLNEQEMNRVKGTESATSFLKKLDELQYSKNLEIVIATDNDSAGHQFFDSINLPHTKVVPHFAPLREGSLKADWNDQLKQVKASQKSVEPELAKAVSPEANRSKFPSIAELEM
;
A
#
# COMPACT_ATOMS: atom_id res chain seq x y z
N MET A 1 -16.94 -29.68 1.11
CA MET A 1 -16.14 -28.45 0.97
C MET A 1 -14.98 -28.54 1.95
N ASP A 2 -13.75 -28.54 1.45
CA ASP A 2 -12.56 -28.70 2.31
C ASP A 2 -12.02 -27.32 2.69
N LEU A 3 -12.15 -26.94 3.96
CA LEU A 3 -11.74 -25.62 4.46
C LEU A 3 -10.35 -25.66 5.09
N VAL A 4 -9.52 -24.69 4.73
CA VAL A 4 -8.18 -24.46 5.30
C VAL A 4 -8.20 -23.14 6.07
N LYS A 5 -7.72 -23.15 7.32
CA LYS A 5 -7.63 -21.94 8.13
C LYS A 5 -6.58 -20.97 7.55
N SER A 6 -6.96 -19.72 7.35
CA SER A 6 -6.12 -18.63 6.85
C SER A 6 -6.32 -17.39 7.72
N GLY A 7 -5.44 -17.20 8.71
CA GLY A 7 -5.61 -16.16 9.73
C GLY A 7 -6.85 -16.40 10.59
N ARG A 8 -7.77 -15.41 10.62
CA ARG A 8 -9.08 -15.50 11.30
C ARG A 8 -10.19 -16.07 10.42
N ASN A 9 -9.89 -16.33 9.15
CA ASN A 9 -10.86 -16.78 8.16
C ASN A 9 -10.56 -18.21 7.73
N TYR A 10 -11.46 -18.77 6.94
CA TYR A 10 -11.30 -20.08 6.29
C TYR A 10 -11.38 -19.90 4.78
N THR A 11 -10.53 -20.62 4.04
CA THR A 11 -10.56 -20.62 2.58
C THR A 11 -10.82 -22.01 2.04
N TRP A 12 -11.54 -22.11 0.93
CA TRP A 12 -11.81 -23.39 0.30
C TRP A 12 -10.57 -23.89 -0.43
N LYS A 13 -10.14 -25.13 -0.14
CA LYS A 13 -8.93 -25.73 -0.70
C LYS A 13 -8.85 -25.74 -2.23
N SER A 14 -9.97 -25.86 -2.92
CA SER A 14 -10.01 -25.82 -4.40
C SER A 14 -10.03 -24.40 -4.97
N HIS A 15 -10.28 -23.39 -4.13
CA HIS A 15 -10.39 -21.97 -4.50
C HIS A 15 -9.56 -21.10 -3.52
N GLN A 16 -8.32 -21.54 -3.27
CA GLN A 16 -7.41 -20.92 -2.31
C GLN A 16 -7.24 -19.44 -2.60
N GLY A 17 -7.52 -18.61 -1.60
CA GLY A 17 -7.33 -17.15 -1.68
C GLY A 17 -8.45 -16.37 -2.37
N SER A 18 -9.42 -17.03 -3.01
CA SER A 18 -10.57 -16.35 -3.64
C SER A 18 -11.90 -16.62 -2.93
N PHE A 19 -12.08 -17.79 -2.32
CA PHE A 19 -13.24 -18.09 -1.49
C PHE A 19 -12.87 -17.95 -0.01
N ILE A 20 -13.48 -17.01 0.70
CA ILE A 20 -13.18 -16.69 2.10
C ILE A 20 -14.46 -16.73 2.94
N ILE A 21 -14.47 -17.57 3.98
CA ILE A 21 -15.48 -17.59 5.04
C ILE A 21 -14.91 -16.86 6.25
N SER A 22 -15.67 -15.91 6.79
CA SER A 22 -15.31 -15.15 7.99
C SER A 22 -16.26 -15.52 9.12
N PRO A 23 -15.87 -16.44 10.04
CA PRO A 23 -16.73 -16.85 11.14
C PRO A 23 -17.13 -15.69 12.06
N GLU A 24 -16.21 -14.77 12.32
CA GLU A 24 -16.43 -13.57 13.15
C GLU A 24 -17.60 -12.72 12.62
N LYS A 25 -17.69 -12.57 11.31
CA LYS A 25 -18.71 -11.75 10.66
C LYS A 25 -19.92 -12.57 10.19
N ASN A 26 -19.87 -13.90 10.34
CA ASN A 26 -20.83 -14.86 9.83
C ASN A 26 -21.19 -14.66 8.33
N ILE A 27 -20.18 -14.41 7.50
CA ILE A 27 -20.33 -14.18 6.05
C ILE A 27 -19.29 -14.95 5.24
N PHE A 28 -19.52 -15.09 3.94
CA PHE A 28 -18.52 -15.51 2.97
C PHE A 28 -18.34 -14.47 1.86
N SER A 29 -17.20 -14.54 1.17
CA SER A 29 -16.90 -13.74 -0.01
C SER A 29 -16.19 -14.59 -1.06
N TRP A 30 -16.62 -14.50 -2.31
CA TRP A 30 -15.97 -15.15 -3.44
C TRP A 30 -15.41 -14.11 -4.42
N PHE A 31 -14.17 -13.71 -4.19
CA PHE A 31 -13.51 -12.60 -4.89
C PHE A 31 -13.36 -12.82 -6.41
N SER A 32 -13.31 -14.07 -6.87
CA SER A 32 -13.19 -14.40 -8.29
C SER A 32 -14.52 -14.42 -9.06
N GLN A 33 -15.67 -14.29 -8.38
CA GLN A 33 -16.99 -14.33 -9.01
C GLN A 33 -17.65 -12.95 -9.13
N GLY A 34 -17.03 -11.88 -8.60
CA GLY A 34 -17.56 -10.52 -8.70
C GLY A 34 -17.73 -9.85 -7.34
N THR A 35 -18.33 -8.66 -7.35
CA THR A 35 -18.67 -7.89 -6.13
C THR A 35 -19.97 -8.35 -5.50
N ASP A 36 -20.89 -8.85 -6.31
CA ASP A 36 -22.16 -9.46 -5.91
C ASP A 36 -21.94 -10.69 -5.02
N MET A 37 -20.82 -11.40 -5.14
CA MET A 37 -20.50 -12.58 -4.33
C MET A 37 -19.67 -12.26 -3.08
N ARG A 38 -19.54 -10.98 -2.70
CA ARG A 38 -18.81 -10.54 -1.50
C ARG A 38 -19.78 -10.25 -0.34
N GLY A 39 -19.39 -10.63 0.87
CA GLY A 39 -20.13 -10.33 2.10
C GLY A 39 -21.49 -11.02 2.22
N LYS A 40 -21.68 -12.19 1.61
CA LYS A 40 -22.94 -12.94 1.61
C LYS A 40 -23.10 -13.80 2.86
N ASP A 41 -24.35 -14.01 3.27
CA ASP A 41 -24.68 -14.76 4.48
C ASP A 41 -24.64 -16.28 4.29
N SER A 42 -24.94 -17.02 5.36
CA SER A 42 -24.98 -18.47 5.36
C SER A 42 -26.10 -19.07 4.50
N ILE A 43 -27.18 -18.33 4.24
CA ILE A 43 -28.28 -18.81 3.39
C ILE A 43 -27.84 -18.78 1.93
N ALA A 44 -27.28 -17.66 1.49
CA ALA A 44 -26.68 -17.51 0.17
C ALA A 44 -25.56 -18.53 -0.06
N LEU A 45 -24.81 -18.91 0.99
CA LEU A 45 -23.80 -19.95 0.91
C LEU A 45 -24.41 -21.31 0.57
N VAL A 46 -25.54 -21.68 1.20
CA VAL A 46 -26.24 -22.93 0.92
C VAL A 46 -26.81 -22.92 -0.50
N GLN A 47 -27.46 -21.83 -0.91
CA GLN A 47 -27.97 -21.68 -2.28
C GLN A 47 -26.86 -21.87 -3.32
N LEU A 48 -25.69 -21.27 -3.08
CA LEU A 48 -24.53 -21.36 -3.95
C LEU A 48 -23.97 -22.79 -4.03
N ILE A 49 -23.75 -23.43 -2.89
CA ILE A 49 -23.09 -24.75 -2.84
C ILE A 49 -24.03 -25.86 -3.30
N LYS A 50 -25.33 -25.73 -3.04
CA LYS A 50 -26.34 -26.74 -3.39
C LYS A 50 -27.08 -26.46 -4.69
N GLY A 51 -26.97 -25.25 -5.25
CA GLY A 51 -27.74 -24.83 -6.41
C GLY A 51 -29.25 -24.81 -6.16
N CYS A 52 -29.68 -24.40 -4.96
CA CYS A 52 -31.09 -24.45 -4.55
C CYS A 52 -31.71 -23.06 -4.37
N SER A 53 -33.05 -23.02 -4.33
CA SER A 53 -33.80 -21.81 -4.02
C SER A 53 -33.61 -21.36 -2.58
N PHE A 54 -34.03 -20.12 -2.29
CA PHE A 54 -33.95 -19.55 -0.94
C PHE A 54 -34.77 -20.36 0.07
N LYS A 55 -35.96 -20.84 -0.33
CA LYS A 55 -36.83 -21.66 0.51
C LYS A 55 -36.17 -23.00 0.86
N GLU A 56 -35.61 -23.68 -0.13
CA GLU A 56 -34.90 -24.96 0.07
C GLU A 56 -33.63 -24.78 0.92
N ALA A 57 -32.94 -23.64 0.79
CA ALA A 57 -31.79 -23.32 1.62
C ALA A 57 -32.20 -23.11 3.09
N LEU A 58 -33.31 -22.41 3.35
CA LEU A 58 -33.85 -22.24 4.70
C LEU A 58 -34.28 -23.56 5.33
N GLU A 59 -35.00 -24.40 4.57
CA GLU A 59 -35.41 -25.74 5.01
C GLU A 59 -34.18 -26.59 5.35
N PHE A 60 -33.15 -26.57 4.49
CA PHE A 60 -31.89 -27.27 4.75
C PHE A 60 -31.19 -26.81 6.03
N ILE A 61 -31.14 -25.49 6.28
CA ILE A 61 -30.52 -24.94 7.49
C ILE A 61 -31.33 -25.33 8.73
N ALA A 62 -32.67 -25.22 8.66
CA ALA A 62 -33.57 -25.54 9.77
C ALA A 62 -33.55 -27.02 10.17
N GLU A 63 -33.43 -27.93 9.19
CA GLU A 63 -33.32 -29.37 9.41
C GLU A 63 -31.90 -29.81 9.82
N SER A 64 -30.90 -28.96 9.63
CA SER A 64 -29.52 -29.30 9.96
C SER A 64 -29.30 -29.38 11.48
N LYS A 65 -28.73 -30.50 11.93
CA LYS A 65 -28.28 -30.69 13.32
C LYS A 65 -26.85 -30.20 13.51
N ALA A 66 -26.50 -29.06 12.92
CA ALA A 66 -25.14 -28.52 13.01
C ALA A 66 -24.88 -27.96 14.41
N SER A 67 -23.74 -28.35 15.01
CA SER A 67 -23.30 -27.76 16.28
C SER A 67 -22.83 -26.32 16.07
N VAL A 68 -23.15 -25.43 17.01
CA VAL A 68 -22.63 -24.05 17.01
C VAL A 68 -21.09 -24.09 17.03
N PHE A 69 -20.47 -23.51 16.00
CA PHE A 69 -19.03 -23.33 15.96
C PHE A 69 -18.63 -22.28 17.01
N LYS A 70 -18.10 -22.73 18.15
CA LYS A 70 -17.49 -21.86 19.16
C LYS A 70 -15.99 -21.84 18.90
N GLU A 71 -15.52 -20.81 18.19
CA GLU A 71 -14.09 -20.52 18.19
C GLU A 71 -13.72 -20.11 19.62
N THR A 72 -12.82 -20.86 20.26
CA THR A 72 -12.21 -20.38 21.50
C THR A 72 -11.53 -19.07 21.16
N ALA A 73 -11.96 -17.97 21.80
CA ALA A 73 -11.33 -16.67 21.64
C ALA A 73 -9.89 -16.78 22.14
N GLN A 74 -8.99 -17.25 21.28
CA GLN A 74 -7.56 -17.09 21.51
C GLN A 74 -7.34 -15.59 21.52
N ALA A 75 -6.87 -15.08 22.67
CA ALA A 75 -6.39 -13.71 22.78
C ALA A 75 -5.54 -13.43 21.55
N GLN A 76 -5.94 -12.42 20.78
CA GLN A 76 -5.26 -12.09 19.55
C GLN A 76 -3.82 -11.72 19.92
N LYS A 77 -2.88 -12.61 19.63
CA LYS A 77 -1.46 -12.32 19.81
C LYS A 77 -1.12 -11.04 19.07
N GLU A 78 -0.36 -10.17 19.72
CA GLU A 78 0.09 -8.90 19.14
C GLU A 78 0.93 -9.13 17.86
N PHE A 79 1.08 -8.06 17.09
CA PHE A 79 2.02 -8.03 15.98
C PHE A 79 3.45 -8.21 16.51
N GLU A 80 4.22 -9.06 15.85
CA GLU A 80 5.64 -9.27 16.14
C GLU A 80 6.43 -9.22 14.84
N TYR A 81 7.50 -8.42 14.83
CA TYR A 81 8.38 -8.29 13.70
C TYR A 81 9.62 -9.19 13.86
N ASN A 82 9.61 -10.34 13.19
CA ASN A 82 10.63 -11.39 13.33
C ASN A 82 11.37 -11.70 12.01
N LEU A 83 11.42 -10.75 11.09
CA LEU A 83 12.15 -10.92 9.82
C LEU A 83 13.62 -10.53 10.02
N PRO A 84 14.59 -11.37 9.61
CA PRO A 84 16.01 -11.02 9.68
C PRO A 84 16.30 -9.86 8.71
N GLU A 85 16.52 -8.67 9.26
CA GLU A 85 16.96 -7.50 8.49
C GLU A 85 18.45 -7.58 8.17
N HIS A 86 18.82 -7.06 7.01
CA HIS A 86 20.20 -6.98 6.56
C HIS A 86 20.69 -5.54 6.66
N SER A 87 21.91 -5.36 7.18
CA SER A 87 22.55 -4.04 7.24
C SER A 87 22.90 -3.49 5.85
N ASN A 88 23.24 -4.40 4.91
CA ASN A 88 23.56 -4.03 3.54
C ASN A 88 22.29 -4.02 2.66
N PHE A 89 21.87 -2.82 2.23
CA PHE A 89 20.69 -2.62 1.40
C PHE A 89 20.96 -2.76 -0.13
N TYR A 90 22.12 -3.28 -0.53
CA TYR A 90 22.58 -3.32 -1.94
C TYR A 90 21.56 -3.93 -2.91
N PHE A 91 21.07 -5.14 -2.65
CA PHE A 91 20.14 -5.82 -3.56
C PHE A 91 18.80 -5.08 -3.71
N ALA A 92 18.28 -4.54 -2.61
CA ALA A 92 17.06 -3.73 -2.64
C ALA A 92 17.28 -2.42 -3.41
N ARG A 93 18.43 -1.76 -3.19
CA ARG A 93 18.80 -0.54 -3.92
C ARG A 93 18.90 -0.79 -5.42
N GLN A 94 19.63 -1.82 -5.83
CA GLN A 94 19.76 -2.19 -7.25
C GLN A 94 18.39 -2.39 -7.90
N TYR A 95 17.51 -3.15 -7.25
CA TYR A 95 16.13 -3.34 -7.70
C TYR A 95 15.35 -2.02 -7.81
N LEU A 96 15.38 -1.18 -6.79
CA LEU A 96 14.65 0.10 -6.79
C LEU A 96 15.19 1.07 -7.85
N LYS A 97 16.50 1.08 -8.10
CA LYS A 97 17.12 1.95 -9.11
C LYS A 97 16.88 1.44 -10.52
N GLU A 98 17.31 0.21 -10.78
CA GLU A 98 17.43 -0.34 -12.13
C GLU A 98 16.07 -0.80 -12.66
N GLU A 99 15.26 -1.43 -11.81
CA GLU A 99 13.96 -1.95 -12.23
C GLU A 99 12.80 -1.01 -11.91
N ARG A 100 12.92 -0.14 -10.89
CA ARG A 100 11.84 0.79 -10.49
C ARG A 100 12.10 2.25 -10.86
N GLY A 101 13.30 2.60 -11.32
CA GLY A 101 13.63 3.93 -11.83
C GLY A 101 13.84 5.01 -10.76
N LEU A 102 13.98 4.61 -9.48
CA LEU A 102 14.16 5.53 -8.36
C LEU A 102 15.62 6.02 -8.28
N SER A 103 15.83 7.28 -7.92
CA SER A 103 17.17 7.83 -7.67
C SER A 103 17.73 7.36 -6.33
N ASP A 104 19.06 7.46 -6.15
CA ASP A 104 19.67 7.23 -4.83
C ASP A 104 19.11 8.18 -3.78
N ASP A 105 18.90 9.46 -4.11
CA ASP A 105 18.35 10.46 -3.19
C ASP A 105 16.98 10.07 -2.65
N THR A 106 16.09 9.58 -3.53
CA THR A 106 14.76 9.11 -3.12
C THR A 106 14.87 7.86 -2.25
N ILE A 107 15.71 6.89 -2.63
CA ILE A 107 15.90 5.67 -1.82
C ILE A 107 16.44 6.04 -0.43
N ASP A 108 17.44 6.94 -0.38
CA ASP A 108 18.06 7.40 0.86
C ASP A 108 17.08 8.18 1.73
N PHE A 109 16.19 8.98 1.12
CA PHE A 109 15.12 9.66 1.84
C PHE A 109 14.25 8.65 2.60
N PHE A 110 13.71 7.63 1.92
CA PHE A 110 12.84 6.64 2.56
C PHE A 110 13.59 5.74 3.57
N LEU A 111 14.88 5.46 3.34
CA LEU A 111 15.71 4.77 4.34
C LEU A 111 15.93 5.62 5.60
N ARG A 112 16.19 6.93 5.45
CA ARG A 112 16.33 7.87 6.59
C ARG A 112 15.03 8.01 7.39
N GLN A 113 13.87 7.90 6.74
CA GLN A 113 12.57 7.85 7.42
C GLN A 113 12.35 6.53 8.20
N ASN A 114 13.26 5.56 8.10
CA ASN A 114 13.16 4.24 8.74
C ASN A 114 11.90 3.44 8.37
N VAL A 115 11.29 3.73 7.22
CA VAL A 115 10.08 3.03 6.75
C VAL A 115 10.39 1.85 5.85
N MET A 116 11.66 1.60 5.53
CA MET A 116 12.09 0.60 4.56
C MET A 116 13.31 -0.18 5.06
N ALA A 117 13.29 -1.50 4.93
CA ALA A 117 14.42 -2.39 5.25
C ALA A 117 14.53 -3.56 4.28
N LEU A 118 15.73 -4.09 4.07
CA LEU A 118 15.94 -5.35 3.34
C LEU A 118 15.88 -6.49 4.36
N ALA A 119 15.10 -7.52 4.05
CA ALA A 119 14.99 -8.71 4.89
C ALA A 119 14.97 -9.99 4.06
N THR A 120 15.16 -11.14 4.72
CA THR A 120 14.92 -12.46 4.09
C THR A 120 13.55 -12.99 4.47
N ASN A 121 12.69 -13.18 3.47
CA ASN A 121 11.45 -13.92 3.66
C ASN A 121 11.71 -15.43 3.58
N LYS A 122 11.15 -16.20 4.51
CA LYS A 122 11.12 -17.66 4.47
C LYS A 122 9.68 -18.17 4.38
N ASN A 123 9.40 -19.01 3.39
CA ASN A 123 8.17 -19.79 3.35
C ASN A 123 8.35 -21.02 4.25
N TYR A 124 7.53 -21.14 5.29
CA TYR A 124 7.63 -22.24 6.26
C TYR A 124 7.08 -23.57 5.73
N GLN A 125 6.32 -23.56 4.62
CA GLN A 125 5.76 -24.80 4.05
C GLN A 125 6.81 -25.63 3.30
N ASP A 126 7.74 -24.97 2.60
CA ASP A 126 8.73 -25.62 1.74
C ASP A 126 10.17 -25.15 1.99
N GLY A 127 10.37 -24.28 2.99
CA GLY A 127 11.67 -23.75 3.36
C GLY A 127 12.26 -22.72 2.39
N PHE A 128 11.56 -22.36 1.31
CA PHE A 128 12.06 -21.43 0.30
C PHE A 128 12.33 -20.04 0.89
N THR A 129 13.48 -19.46 0.56
CA THR A 129 13.85 -18.10 0.98
C THR A 129 14.03 -17.17 -0.20
N GLU A 130 13.58 -15.93 -0.05
CA GLU A 130 13.82 -14.87 -1.04
C GLU A 130 14.07 -13.52 -0.34
N PRO A 131 14.91 -12.64 -0.93
CA PRO A 131 15.09 -11.30 -0.41
C PRO A 131 13.85 -10.44 -0.69
N VAL A 132 13.42 -9.69 0.32
CA VAL A 132 12.26 -8.81 0.27
C VAL A 132 12.58 -7.44 0.84
N ILE A 133 11.95 -6.41 0.29
CA ILE A 133 11.86 -5.10 0.91
C ILE A 133 10.68 -5.14 1.87
N VAL A 134 10.92 -4.78 3.13
CA VAL A 134 9.89 -4.56 4.14
C VAL A 134 9.57 -3.08 4.19
N PHE A 135 8.32 -2.73 3.93
CA PHE A 135 7.76 -1.41 4.18
C PHE A 135 7.07 -1.44 5.54
N LYS A 136 7.57 -0.66 6.49
CA LYS A 136 7.17 -0.69 7.90
C LYS A 136 6.01 0.27 8.15
N ASN A 137 5.10 -0.13 9.04
CA ASN A 137 4.03 0.74 9.53
C ASN A 137 4.27 1.01 11.01
N PHE A 138 4.19 2.28 11.40
CA PHE A 138 4.36 2.72 12.77
C PHE A 138 3.08 3.37 13.29
N ASP A 139 2.81 3.18 14.58
CA ASP A 139 1.83 4.00 15.28
C ASP A 139 2.40 5.37 15.66
N ILE A 140 1.56 6.21 16.26
CA ILE A 140 1.94 7.56 16.69
C ILE A 140 3.09 7.60 17.71
N ASN A 141 3.34 6.51 18.45
CA ASN A 141 4.42 6.41 19.42
C ASN A 141 5.71 5.87 18.80
N GLY A 142 5.70 5.53 17.50
CA GLY A 142 6.84 4.94 16.80
C GLY A 142 7.00 3.43 17.02
N LYS A 143 6.03 2.74 17.59
CA LYS A 143 6.03 1.25 17.67
C LYS A 143 5.67 0.71 16.29
N MET A 144 6.44 -0.26 15.80
CA MET A 144 6.09 -0.95 14.55
C MET A 144 4.85 -1.82 14.79
N VAL A 145 3.77 -1.54 14.07
CA VAL A 145 2.47 -2.22 14.22
C VAL A 145 2.09 -3.04 12.99
N GLY A 146 2.92 -3.04 11.95
CA GLY A 146 2.66 -3.80 10.75
C GLY A 146 3.60 -3.47 9.61
N GLY A 147 3.21 -3.87 8.41
CA GLY A 147 3.93 -3.54 7.20
C GLY A 147 3.58 -4.45 6.03
N ALA A 148 4.30 -4.29 4.93
CA ALA A 148 4.20 -5.16 3.77
C ALA A 148 5.58 -5.61 3.27
N ARG A 149 5.60 -6.74 2.59
CA ARG A 149 6.77 -7.32 1.92
C ARG A 149 6.62 -7.21 0.41
N GLN A 150 7.66 -6.74 -0.23
CA GLN A 150 7.83 -6.72 -1.67
C GLN A 150 9.03 -7.58 -2.06
N GLY A 151 8.80 -8.64 -2.82
CA GLY A 151 9.86 -9.48 -3.37
C GLY A 151 10.72 -8.70 -4.37
N ILE A 152 12.02 -8.95 -4.33
CA ILE A 152 12.99 -8.29 -5.20
C ILE A 152 13.15 -9.07 -6.51
N PHE A 153 13.37 -10.37 -6.42
CA PHE A 153 13.62 -11.21 -7.60
C PHE A 153 12.33 -11.63 -8.30
N TYR A 154 12.33 -11.54 -9.62
CA TYR A 154 11.24 -12.04 -10.46
C TYR A 154 11.24 -13.57 -10.47
N ASN A 155 10.12 -14.17 -10.12
CA ASN A 155 9.91 -15.61 -10.15
C ASN A 155 8.44 -15.94 -10.43
N LYS A 156 8.06 -16.01 -11.71
CA LYS A 156 6.68 -16.34 -12.13
C LYS A 156 6.22 -17.75 -11.76
N ARG A 157 7.16 -18.70 -11.58
CA ARG A 157 6.83 -20.05 -11.11
C ARG A 157 6.34 -20.03 -9.65
N ARG A 158 6.94 -19.19 -8.81
CA ARG A 158 6.57 -19.02 -7.39
C ARG A 158 5.42 -18.04 -7.17
N HIS A 159 5.38 -16.98 -7.97
CA HIS A 159 4.42 -15.88 -7.86
C HIS A 159 3.69 -15.69 -9.20
N PRO A 160 2.69 -16.53 -9.52
CA PRO A 160 2.10 -16.57 -10.87
C PRO A 160 1.41 -15.28 -11.31
N GLU A 161 0.78 -14.57 -10.39
CA GLU A 161 0.00 -13.37 -10.71
C GLU A 161 0.88 -12.16 -11.07
N LYS A 162 1.77 -11.76 -10.15
CA LYS A 162 2.55 -10.52 -10.26
C LYS A 162 4.03 -10.76 -10.54
N GLY A 163 4.46 -12.01 -10.64
CA GLY A 163 5.87 -12.40 -10.84
C GLY A 163 6.76 -12.18 -9.62
N ARG A 164 6.27 -11.54 -8.55
CA ARG A 164 7.00 -11.25 -7.32
C ARG A 164 6.08 -11.36 -6.11
N MET A 165 6.67 -11.59 -4.94
CA MET A 165 5.94 -11.53 -3.68
C MET A 165 5.38 -10.12 -3.44
N LYS A 166 4.10 -10.02 -3.11
CA LYS A 166 3.48 -8.83 -2.48
C LYS A 166 2.55 -9.32 -1.39
N ARG A 167 2.91 -9.11 -0.12
CA ARG A 167 2.12 -9.59 1.04
C ARG A 167 2.25 -8.69 2.25
N THR A 168 1.14 -8.42 2.92
CA THR A 168 1.12 -7.82 4.26
C THR A 168 1.86 -8.73 5.26
N LEU A 169 2.52 -8.13 6.26
CA LEU A 169 3.10 -8.86 7.37
C LEU A 169 1.98 -9.48 8.21
N PHE A 170 2.23 -10.69 8.72
CA PHE A 170 1.24 -11.41 9.49
C PHE A 170 0.85 -10.62 10.75
N ARG A 171 -0.46 -10.51 11.01
CA ARG A 171 -1.04 -9.74 12.14
C ARG A 171 -0.71 -8.24 12.14
N SER A 172 -0.37 -7.67 10.98
CA SER A 172 -0.28 -6.22 10.86
C SER A 172 -1.60 -5.56 11.26
N ASP A 173 -1.48 -4.40 11.87
CA ASP A 173 -2.59 -3.46 12.01
C ASP A 173 -3.09 -3.04 10.63
N GLY A 174 -4.34 -3.39 10.34
CA GLY A 174 -4.98 -3.15 9.04
C GLY A 174 -5.33 -1.69 8.76
N THR A 175 -5.06 -0.76 9.67
CA THR A 175 -5.46 0.65 9.58
C THR A 175 -4.30 1.64 9.59
N SER A 176 -3.06 1.18 9.72
CA SER A 176 -1.88 2.06 9.86
C SER A 176 -1.36 2.63 8.53
N GLY A 177 -1.09 1.77 7.54
CA GLY A 177 -0.40 2.16 6.31
C GLY A 177 1.09 2.51 6.53
N THR A 178 1.86 2.59 5.45
CA THR A 178 3.23 3.12 5.50
C THR A 178 3.16 4.60 5.15
N TRP A 179 3.69 5.48 6.00
CA TRP A 179 3.62 6.92 5.78
C TRP A 179 4.96 7.61 5.98
N VAL A 180 5.14 8.76 5.33
CA VAL A 180 6.27 9.68 5.54
C VAL A 180 5.76 11.12 5.56
N ASP A 181 6.36 11.96 6.40
CA ASP A 181 6.01 13.36 6.53
C ASP A 181 6.98 14.24 5.72
N ILE A 182 6.42 15.21 4.98
CA ILE A 182 7.14 16.28 4.31
C ILE A 182 6.70 17.58 4.98
N GLY A 183 7.56 18.07 5.87
CA GLY A 183 7.24 19.12 6.83
C GLY A 183 7.20 18.57 8.26
N THR A 184 6.55 19.31 9.17
CA THR A 184 6.45 18.93 10.58
C THR A 184 5.00 18.87 11.04
N LYS A 185 4.71 18.09 12.08
CA LYS A 185 3.37 18.06 12.70
C LYS A 185 2.92 19.45 13.18
N GLN A 186 3.85 20.30 13.63
CA GLN A 186 3.55 21.68 13.98
C GLN A 186 3.12 22.51 12.77
N GLN A 187 3.74 22.29 11.61
CA GLN A 187 3.33 22.90 10.33
C GLN A 187 1.94 22.42 9.94
N PHE A 188 1.67 21.12 10.02
CA PHE A 188 0.35 20.54 9.70
C PHE A 188 -0.77 21.13 10.56
N LYS A 189 -0.52 21.36 11.86
CA LYS A 189 -1.48 21.98 12.79
C LYS A 189 -1.76 23.46 12.51
N ARG A 190 -0.83 24.15 11.84
CA ARG A 190 -0.92 25.59 11.52
C ARG A 190 -1.44 25.86 10.12
N SER A 191 -1.82 24.81 9.38
CA SER A 191 -2.39 24.92 8.05
C SER A 191 -3.61 25.84 8.00
N THR A 192 -3.79 26.48 6.85
CA THR A 192 -4.92 27.37 6.55
C THR A 192 -5.66 26.86 5.31
N PRO A 193 -6.81 27.43 4.93
CA PRO A 193 -7.47 27.06 3.67
C PRO A 193 -6.60 27.32 2.43
N GLU A 194 -5.73 28.33 2.47
CA GLU A 194 -4.83 28.72 1.37
C GLU A 194 -3.56 27.85 1.33
N ASN A 195 -3.10 27.36 2.49
CA ASN A 195 -2.01 26.40 2.61
C ASN A 195 -2.42 25.21 3.49
N PRO A 196 -3.24 24.29 2.96
CA PRO A 196 -3.79 23.19 3.73
C PRO A 196 -2.72 22.14 4.03
N PHE A 197 -2.93 21.38 5.12
CA PHE A 197 -2.22 20.13 5.31
C PHE A 197 -2.75 19.13 4.29
N LYS A 198 -1.84 18.53 3.51
CA LYS A 198 -2.22 17.56 2.48
C LYS A 198 -1.94 16.13 2.94
N LEU A 199 -2.94 15.26 2.90
CA LEU A 199 -2.73 13.81 2.97
C LEU A 199 -2.80 13.23 1.56
N ILE A 200 -1.66 12.75 1.04
CA ILE A 200 -1.56 12.17 -0.32
C ILE A 200 -1.53 10.65 -0.20
N VAL A 201 -2.50 9.99 -0.82
CA VAL A 201 -2.82 8.59 -0.58
C VAL A 201 -2.48 7.75 -1.81
N PHE A 202 -1.76 6.65 -1.61
CA PHE A 202 -1.29 5.73 -2.65
C PHE A 202 -1.75 4.30 -2.37
N GLU A 203 -1.89 3.49 -3.43
CA GLU A 203 -2.21 2.08 -3.27
C GLU A 203 -1.06 1.32 -2.60
N ALA A 204 0.19 1.56 -3.05
CA ALA A 204 1.35 0.83 -2.58
C ALA A 204 2.59 1.72 -2.37
N PRO A 205 3.59 1.25 -1.59
CA PRO A 205 4.78 2.05 -1.29
C PRO A 205 5.63 2.40 -2.50
N ILE A 206 5.74 1.51 -3.50
CA ILE A 206 6.51 1.82 -4.72
C ILE A 206 5.85 2.96 -5.49
N ASP A 207 4.53 3.04 -5.53
CA ASP A 207 3.80 4.13 -6.17
C ASP A 207 4.00 5.44 -5.41
N MET A 208 3.93 5.40 -4.07
CA MET A 208 4.28 6.52 -3.20
C MET A 208 5.71 7.03 -3.45
N MET A 209 6.70 6.13 -3.52
CA MET A 209 8.08 6.49 -3.80
C MET A 209 8.26 7.05 -5.22
N SER A 210 7.52 6.51 -6.19
CA SER A 210 7.58 6.95 -7.59
C SER A 210 6.97 8.35 -7.75
N TYR A 211 5.86 8.61 -7.06
CA TYR A 211 5.26 9.93 -6.98
C TYR A 211 6.19 10.94 -6.29
N TYR A 212 6.82 10.54 -5.18
CA TYR A 212 7.83 11.38 -4.53
C TYR A 212 8.98 11.73 -5.49
N GLU A 213 9.55 10.75 -6.21
CA GLU A 213 10.62 11.02 -7.19
C GLU A 213 10.19 12.02 -8.27
N LEU A 214 8.94 11.95 -8.74
CA LEU A 214 8.40 12.83 -9.76
C LEU A 214 8.07 14.24 -9.23
N HIS A 215 7.72 14.38 -7.95
CA HIS A 215 7.11 15.58 -7.41
C HIS A 215 7.83 16.19 -6.20
N LYS A 216 8.98 15.65 -5.76
CA LYS A 216 9.66 16.05 -4.51
C LYS A 216 9.95 17.54 -4.37
N GLU A 217 10.13 18.25 -5.49
CA GLU A 217 10.36 19.71 -5.50
C GLU A 217 9.09 20.53 -5.25
N GLN A 218 7.90 19.96 -5.48
CA GLN A 218 6.60 20.63 -5.25
C GLN A 218 5.90 20.15 -3.97
N LEU A 219 6.43 19.13 -3.31
CA LEU A 219 5.85 18.61 -2.08
C LEU A 219 6.23 19.50 -0.89
N ASP A 220 5.21 20.05 -0.25
CA ASP A 220 5.30 20.79 1.00
C ASP A 220 4.04 20.56 1.83
N ASN A 221 4.18 20.66 3.16
CA ASN A 221 3.12 20.58 4.14
C ASN A 221 2.21 19.35 3.95
N CYS A 222 2.82 18.17 3.75
CA CYS A 222 2.06 16.97 3.42
C CYS A 222 2.57 15.70 4.11
N ARG A 223 1.66 14.73 4.20
CA ARG A 223 1.96 13.34 4.55
C ARG A 223 1.68 12.49 3.32
N LEU A 224 2.65 11.67 2.93
CA LEU A 224 2.45 10.63 1.94
C LEU A 224 2.08 9.34 2.67
N VAL A 225 1.05 8.63 2.22
CA VAL A 225 0.61 7.37 2.83
C VAL A 225 0.29 6.30 1.79
N ALA A 226 0.96 5.15 1.91
CA ALA A 226 0.65 3.94 1.15
C ALA A 226 -0.25 3.02 1.97
N MET A 227 -1.42 2.72 1.43
CA MET A 227 -2.46 1.95 2.14
C MET A 227 -2.26 0.43 2.07
N HIS A 228 -1.42 -0.06 1.15
CA HIS A 228 -1.27 -1.50 0.84
C HIS A 228 -2.59 -2.17 0.41
N GLY A 229 -3.48 -1.41 -0.22
CA GLY A 229 -4.84 -1.78 -0.64
C GLY A 229 -5.83 -0.63 -0.43
N MET A 230 -7.03 -0.71 -1.01
CA MET A 230 -8.06 0.35 -0.92
C MET A 230 -8.78 0.30 0.44
N ASN A 231 -8.33 1.09 1.42
CA ASN A 231 -8.91 1.12 2.77
C ASN A 231 -9.02 2.55 3.34
N GLU A 232 -10.25 3.09 3.35
CA GLU A 232 -10.58 4.42 3.88
C GLU A 232 -10.17 4.60 5.37
N ALA A 233 -10.19 3.52 6.15
CA ALA A 233 -9.82 3.55 7.56
C ALA A 233 -8.37 4.04 7.78
N ILE A 234 -7.49 3.77 6.80
CA ILE A 234 -6.09 4.23 6.83
C ILE A 234 -6.03 5.75 6.65
N ILE A 235 -6.85 6.31 5.76
CA ILE A 235 -6.93 7.76 5.55
C ILE A 235 -7.33 8.45 6.85
N SER A 236 -8.43 7.99 7.46
CA SER A 236 -8.99 8.57 8.67
C SER A 236 -8.00 8.57 9.83
N ARG A 237 -7.35 7.42 10.07
CA ARG A 237 -6.31 7.29 11.09
C ARG A 237 -5.11 8.19 10.81
N ASN A 238 -4.64 8.25 9.56
CA ASN A 238 -3.47 9.05 9.22
C ASN A 238 -3.71 10.55 9.35
N VAL A 239 -4.93 11.04 9.08
CA VAL A 239 -5.31 12.43 9.39
C VAL A 239 -5.17 12.69 10.89
N LEU A 240 -5.76 11.83 11.73
CA LEU A 240 -5.70 11.96 13.18
C LEU A 240 -4.25 11.92 13.70
N GLU A 241 -3.48 10.93 13.28
CA GLU A 241 -2.10 10.77 13.71
C GLU A 241 -1.20 11.91 13.21
N ALA A 242 -1.40 12.42 12.00
CA ALA A 242 -0.63 13.56 11.49
C ALA A 242 -0.84 14.82 12.34
N LEU A 243 -2.05 15.01 12.87
CA LEU A 243 -2.44 16.15 13.70
C LEU A 243 -2.16 15.97 15.19
N CYS A 244 -1.55 14.86 15.62
CA CYS A 244 -1.26 14.59 17.02
C CYS A 244 0.23 14.25 17.24
N LEU A 245 0.78 14.64 18.38
CA LEU A 245 2.18 14.40 18.75
C LEU A 245 2.39 13.05 19.44
N ASN A 246 1.39 12.57 20.17
CA ASN A 246 1.45 11.32 20.92
C ASN A 246 0.04 10.77 21.17
N GLU A 247 -0.02 9.56 21.73
CA GLU A 247 -1.27 8.87 22.00
C GLU A 247 -2.20 9.60 23.00
N GLN A 248 -1.65 10.32 23.98
CA GLN A 248 -2.48 11.09 24.93
C GLN A 248 -3.22 12.24 24.22
N GLU A 249 -2.51 13.00 23.39
CA GLU A 249 -3.12 14.04 22.57
C GLU A 249 -4.14 13.44 21.59
N MET A 250 -3.79 12.33 20.94
CA MET A 250 -4.68 11.62 20.03
C MET A 250 -5.97 11.17 20.70
N ASN A 251 -5.90 10.60 21.91
CA ASN A 251 -7.06 10.17 22.66
C ASN A 251 -7.96 11.35 23.07
N ARG A 252 -7.36 12.50 23.41
CA ARG A 252 -8.10 13.74 23.68
C ARG A 252 -8.78 14.29 22.43
N VAL A 253 -8.08 14.31 21.29
CA VAL A 253 -8.57 14.87 20.02
C VAL A 253 -9.67 14.01 19.42
N LYS A 254 -9.52 12.69 19.41
CA LYS A 254 -10.58 11.79 18.92
C LYS A 254 -11.79 11.72 19.86
N GLY A 255 -11.59 11.98 21.15
CA GLY A 255 -12.63 11.84 22.17
C GLY A 255 -13.16 10.41 22.22
N THR A 256 -14.47 10.24 21.97
CA THR A 256 -15.15 8.94 21.93
C THR A 256 -15.09 8.27 20.56
N GLU A 257 -14.64 8.97 19.52
CA GLU A 257 -14.56 8.42 18.16
C GLU A 257 -13.44 7.40 18.02
N SER A 258 -13.64 6.43 17.14
CA SER A 258 -12.57 5.55 16.70
C SER A 258 -11.61 6.32 15.78
N ALA A 259 -10.33 5.93 15.74
CA ALA A 259 -9.38 6.51 14.79
C ALA A 259 -9.83 6.33 13.32
N THR A 260 -10.63 5.31 13.04
CA THR A 260 -11.14 5.00 11.71
C THR A 260 -12.40 5.79 11.34
N SER A 261 -13.19 6.27 12.31
CA SER A 261 -14.38 7.13 12.09
C SER A 261 -14.08 8.62 12.23
N PHE A 262 -12.93 8.98 12.80
CA PHE A 262 -12.55 10.36 13.12
C PHE A 262 -12.70 11.34 11.95
N LEU A 263 -12.26 10.98 10.75
CA LEU A 263 -12.34 11.86 9.58
C LEU A 263 -13.78 12.21 9.19
N LYS A 264 -14.71 11.25 9.26
CA LYS A 264 -16.13 11.52 9.01
C LYS A 264 -16.67 12.50 10.04
N LYS A 265 -16.27 12.35 11.31
CA LYS A 265 -16.67 13.29 12.36
C LYS A 265 -16.10 14.69 12.14
N LEU A 266 -14.84 14.78 11.72
CA LEU A 266 -14.18 16.04 11.41
C LEU A 266 -14.88 16.78 10.26
N ASP A 267 -15.30 16.04 9.24
CA ASP A 267 -16.06 16.53 8.09
C ASP A 267 -17.47 17.02 8.49
N GLU A 268 -18.23 16.21 9.23
CA GLU A 268 -19.56 16.58 9.75
C GLU A 268 -19.55 17.87 10.57
N LEU A 269 -18.51 18.07 11.38
CA LEU A 269 -18.32 19.27 12.20
C LEU A 269 -17.72 20.45 11.43
N GLN A 270 -17.39 20.27 10.15
CA GLN A 270 -16.76 21.26 9.27
C GLN A 270 -15.43 21.81 9.81
N TYR A 271 -14.69 20.97 10.54
CA TYR A 271 -13.36 21.29 11.06
C TYR A 271 -12.23 20.82 10.13
N SER A 272 -12.56 20.31 8.94
CA SER A 272 -11.61 19.84 7.92
C SER A 272 -11.24 20.90 6.87
N LYS A 273 -11.62 22.18 7.04
CA LYS A 273 -11.34 23.25 6.07
C LYS A 273 -9.85 23.51 5.76
N ASN A 274 -8.95 23.09 6.66
CA ASN A 274 -7.49 23.23 6.51
C ASN A 274 -6.82 21.91 6.08
N LEU A 275 -7.61 20.92 5.67
CA LEU A 275 -7.19 19.59 5.24
C LEU A 275 -7.55 19.40 3.76
N GLU A 276 -6.60 18.89 2.99
CA GLU A 276 -6.81 18.42 1.63
C GLU A 276 -6.38 16.95 1.53
N ILE A 277 -7.24 16.11 0.96
CA ILE A 277 -6.96 14.70 0.73
C ILE A 277 -6.78 14.49 -0.77
N VAL A 278 -5.58 14.06 -1.17
CA VAL A 278 -5.24 13.79 -2.57
C VAL A 278 -5.23 12.28 -2.79
N ILE A 279 -6.13 11.77 -3.63
CA ILE A 279 -6.18 10.35 -3.98
C ILE A 279 -5.29 10.11 -5.19
N ALA A 280 -4.07 9.67 -4.92
CA ALA A 280 -3.03 9.41 -5.91
C ALA A 280 -2.84 7.91 -6.17
N THR A 281 -3.94 7.20 -6.41
CA THR A 281 -3.94 5.76 -6.72
C THR A 281 -3.75 5.49 -8.21
N ASP A 282 -3.69 4.21 -8.56
CA ASP A 282 -3.68 3.73 -9.94
C ASP A 282 -4.92 4.27 -10.69
N ASN A 283 -4.72 4.59 -11.97
CA ASN A 283 -5.78 5.03 -12.86
C ASN A 283 -6.44 3.83 -13.51
N ASP A 284 -7.21 3.09 -12.73
CA ASP A 284 -8.00 1.94 -13.16
C ASP A 284 -9.38 1.93 -12.51
N SER A 285 -10.23 0.97 -12.88
CA SER A 285 -11.59 0.88 -12.35
C SER A 285 -11.64 0.80 -10.82
N ALA A 286 -10.64 0.21 -10.16
CA ALA A 286 -10.65 0.06 -8.72
C ALA A 286 -10.23 1.37 -8.03
N GLY A 287 -9.24 2.10 -8.59
CA GLY A 287 -8.85 3.43 -8.14
C GLY A 287 -9.99 4.45 -8.22
N HIS A 288 -10.72 4.47 -9.35
CA HIS A 288 -11.90 5.33 -9.51
C HIS A 288 -13.01 4.97 -8.53
N GLN A 289 -13.35 3.68 -8.39
CA GLN A 289 -14.35 3.22 -7.42
C GLN A 289 -13.99 3.59 -5.98
N PHE A 290 -12.70 3.53 -5.63
CA PHE A 290 -12.24 3.92 -4.31
C PHE A 290 -12.42 5.42 -4.08
N PHE A 291 -12.03 6.26 -5.04
CA PHE A 291 -12.26 7.71 -4.97
C PHE A 291 -13.75 8.03 -4.82
N ASP A 292 -14.61 7.43 -5.66
CA ASP A 292 -16.06 7.65 -5.62
C ASP A 292 -16.70 7.18 -4.30
N SER A 293 -16.09 6.22 -3.61
CA SER A 293 -16.58 5.72 -2.32
C SER A 293 -16.33 6.70 -1.15
N ILE A 294 -15.44 7.68 -1.32
CA ILE A 294 -15.11 8.65 -0.27
C ILE A 294 -16.19 9.73 -0.22
N ASN A 295 -17.05 9.65 0.79
CA ASN A 295 -18.12 10.61 1.01
C ASN A 295 -17.76 11.58 2.14
N LEU A 296 -17.14 12.72 1.78
CA LEU A 296 -16.74 13.79 2.69
C LEU A 296 -17.15 15.16 2.10
N PRO A 297 -18.42 15.57 2.22
CA PRO A 297 -18.97 16.76 1.55
C PRO A 297 -18.32 18.09 1.97
N HIS A 298 -17.64 18.16 3.10
CA HIS A 298 -17.04 19.40 3.63
C HIS A 298 -15.51 19.42 3.58
N THR A 299 -14.88 18.28 3.27
CA THR A 299 -13.44 18.12 3.16
C THR A 299 -13.04 18.18 1.70
N LYS A 300 -11.98 18.92 1.38
CA LYS A 300 -11.46 18.96 0.02
C LYS A 300 -10.79 17.61 -0.31
N VAL A 301 -11.48 16.77 -1.08
CA VAL A 301 -10.95 15.52 -1.63
C VAL A 301 -10.74 15.68 -3.13
N VAL A 302 -9.52 15.46 -3.61
CA VAL A 302 -9.17 15.65 -5.03
C VAL A 302 -8.52 14.39 -5.60
N PRO A 303 -8.90 13.97 -6.82
CA PRO A 303 -8.22 12.88 -7.51
C PRO A 303 -6.93 13.39 -8.15
N HIS A 304 -5.86 12.61 -8.05
CA HIS A 304 -4.64 12.80 -8.82
C HIS A 304 -4.14 11.44 -9.28
N PHE A 305 -4.87 10.79 -10.17
CA PHE A 305 -4.50 9.47 -10.68
C PHE A 305 -3.26 9.55 -11.59
N ALA A 306 -2.52 8.44 -11.69
CA ALA A 306 -1.44 8.32 -12.66
C ALA A 306 -1.96 8.64 -14.08
N PRO A 307 -1.29 9.50 -14.88
CA PRO A 307 -1.76 9.84 -16.22
C PRO A 307 -1.95 8.59 -17.10
N LEU A 308 -3.05 8.53 -17.88
CA LEU A 308 -3.21 7.47 -18.86
C LEU A 308 -2.31 7.72 -20.06
N ARG A 309 -1.77 6.64 -20.63
CA ARG A 309 -1.14 6.68 -21.95
C ARG A 309 -2.22 6.60 -23.01
N GLU A 310 -1.93 7.18 -24.17
CA GLU A 310 -2.78 7.00 -25.35
C GLU A 310 -2.97 5.50 -25.63
N GLY A 311 -4.23 5.07 -25.70
CA GLY A 311 -4.60 3.67 -25.89
C GLY A 311 -4.46 2.74 -24.68
N SER A 312 -4.00 3.21 -23.51
CA SER A 312 -3.97 2.41 -22.28
C SER A 312 -5.25 2.60 -21.45
N LEU A 313 -5.75 1.50 -20.89
CA LEU A 313 -6.89 1.48 -19.96
C LEU A 313 -6.47 1.57 -18.49
N LYS A 314 -5.17 1.52 -18.21
CA LYS A 314 -4.63 1.57 -16.84
C LYS A 314 -3.28 2.28 -16.77
N ALA A 315 -2.98 2.89 -15.64
CA ALA A 315 -1.67 3.43 -15.32
C ALA A 315 -1.39 3.35 -13.82
N ASP A 316 -0.13 3.12 -13.47
CA ASP A 316 0.39 3.24 -12.10
C ASP A 316 1.56 4.25 -12.07
N TRP A 317 1.89 4.76 -10.88
CA TRP A 317 2.91 5.80 -10.73
C TRP A 317 4.33 5.29 -11.03
N ASN A 318 4.61 4.00 -10.85
CA ASN A 318 5.92 3.45 -11.16
C ASN A 318 6.18 3.38 -12.66
N ASP A 319 5.18 3.00 -13.44
CA ASP A 319 5.23 2.99 -14.90
C ASP A 319 5.35 4.41 -15.46
N GLN A 320 4.72 5.40 -14.82
CA GLN A 320 4.89 6.82 -15.16
C GLN A 320 6.31 7.30 -14.92
N LEU A 321 6.88 7.00 -13.74
CA LEU A 321 8.27 7.35 -13.44
C LEU A 321 9.24 6.77 -14.47
N LYS A 322 9.11 5.48 -14.79
CA LYS A 322 9.98 4.82 -15.78
C LYS A 322 9.92 5.49 -17.14
N GLN A 323 8.72 5.92 -17.56
CA GLN A 323 8.54 6.61 -18.83
C GLN A 323 9.23 7.97 -18.83
N VAL A 324 9.02 8.79 -17.81
CA VAL A 324 9.66 10.11 -17.70
C VAL A 324 11.18 9.97 -17.74
N LYS A 325 11.74 9.01 -17.00
CA LYS A 325 13.19 8.72 -16.99
C LYS A 325 13.69 8.19 -18.34
N ALA A 326 12.92 7.36 -19.03
CA ALA A 326 13.28 6.87 -20.36
C ALA A 326 13.32 8.00 -21.39
N SER A 327 12.33 8.90 -21.38
CA SER A 327 12.29 10.07 -22.27
C SER A 327 13.43 11.05 -22.01
N GLN A 328 13.80 11.27 -20.73
CA GLN A 328 14.97 12.10 -20.38
C GLN A 328 16.27 11.49 -20.91
N LYS A 329 16.44 10.17 -20.78
CA LYS A 329 17.61 9.44 -21.30
C LYS A 329 17.69 9.37 -22.82
N SER A 330 16.59 9.49 -23.55
CA SER A 330 16.62 9.56 -25.02
C SER A 330 16.98 10.96 -25.53
N VAL A 331 16.65 12.00 -24.75
CA VAL A 331 16.89 13.41 -25.10
C VAL A 331 18.33 13.84 -24.77
N GLU A 332 18.92 13.37 -23.66
CA GLU A 332 20.33 13.61 -23.29
C GLU A 332 21.35 13.26 -24.41
N PRO A 333 21.32 12.07 -25.04
CA PRO A 333 22.23 11.74 -26.14
C PRO A 333 21.90 12.48 -27.44
N GLU A 334 20.69 13.04 -27.60
CA GLU A 334 20.31 13.87 -28.75
C GLU A 334 20.80 15.31 -28.59
N LEU A 335 20.68 15.91 -27.39
CA LEU A 335 21.31 17.19 -27.07
C LEU A 335 22.84 17.11 -27.08
N ALA A 336 23.44 16.01 -26.60
CA ALA A 336 24.88 15.79 -26.68
C ALA A 336 25.39 15.62 -28.12
N LYS A 337 24.52 15.27 -29.08
CA LYS A 337 24.82 15.24 -30.52
C LYS A 337 24.52 16.56 -31.24
N ALA A 338 23.60 17.38 -30.70
CA ALA A 338 23.20 18.67 -31.26
C ALA A 338 24.11 19.84 -30.84
N VAL A 339 24.90 19.68 -29.78
CA VAL A 339 26.04 20.57 -29.47
C VAL A 339 27.25 20.02 -30.21
N SER A 340 27.70 20.75 -31.24
CA SER A 340 28.56 20.32 -32.35
C SER A 340 29.92 19.66 -32.02
N PRO A 341 30.49 18.87 -32.95
CA PRO A 341 31.82 18.29 -32.87
C PRO A 341 32.88 19.31 -33.29
N GLU A 342 33.25 20.24 -32.40
CA GLU A 342 34.47 21.04 -32.59
C GLU A 342 35.23 21.22 -31.28
N ALA A 343 36.47 20.72 -31.30
CA ALA A 343 37.56 20.97 -30.37
C ALA A 343 37.39 20.53 -28.90
N ASN A 344 37.81 19.30 -28.58
CA ASN A 344 39.05 19.17 -27.79
C ASN A 344 39.67 17.76 -27.93
N ARG A 345 40.70 17.65 -28.77
CA ARG A 345 41.70 16.59 -28.64
C ARG A 345 42.50 16.86 -27.36
N SER A 346 42.06 16.32 -26.23
CA SER A 346 42.97 16.08 -25.10
C SER A 346 43.40 14.61 -25.16
N LYS A 347 44.65 14.41 -25.58
CA LYS A 347 45.33 13.12 -25.55
C LYS A 347 45.50 12.73 -24.07
N PHE A 348 44.89 11.64 -23.64
CA PHE A 348 45.44 10.88 -22.52
C PHE A 348 46.64 10.10 -23.05
N PRO A 349 47.83 10.18 -22.45
CA PRO A 349 48.95 9.35 -22.85
C PRO A 349 48.63 7.89 -22.52
N SER A 350 49.02 6.98 -23.40
CA SER A 350 48.92 5.54 -23.14
C SER A 350 49.96 5.12 -22.10
N ILE A 351 49.66 4.07 -21.35
CA ILE A 351 50.48 3.48 -20.26
C ILE A 351 51.87 2.95 -20.73
N ALA A 352 52.27 3.18 -21.97
CA ALA A 352 53.59 2.83 -22.51
C ALA A 352 54.63 3.98 -22.42
N GLU A 353 54.32 5.14 -21.84
CA GLU A 353 55.26 6.28 -21.72
C GLU A 353 55.66 6.60 -20.26
N LEU A 354 55.44 5.66 -19.31
CA LEU A 354 55.84 5.79 -17.90
C LEU A 354 57.00 4.86 -17.48
N GLU A 355 57.70 4.26 -18.43
CA GLU A 355 58.98 3.58 -18.18
C GLU A 355 60.08 4.17 -19.07
N MET A 356 60.67 5.28 -18.62
CA MET A 356 62.08 5.64 -18.81
C MET A 356 62.48 6.79 -17.90
#